data_AF-A0A851XTM9-F1
#
_entry.id   AF-A0A851XTM9-F1
#
_cell.length_a   1.000
_cell.length_b   1.000
_cell.length_c   1.000
_cell.angle_alpha   90.00
_cell.angle_beta   90.00
_cell.angle_gamma   90.00
#
_symmetry.space_group_name_H-M   'P 1'
#
loop_
_entity.id
_entity.type
_entity.pdbx_description
1 polymer ?
#
loop_
_entity_poly.entity_id
_entity_poly.type
_entity_poly.pdbx_seq_one_letter_code
_entity_poly.pdbx_strand_id
1 'polypeptide(L)'
;ILRDVPKLRFGPWLVDAVSSGIYQGLCWTDRDRGIFRVPWKHNSRKDVTSSDREIFKVGGMGVHQKQPPGTQGHGPHAHLPSPPGLGKGEWTWKTNFRCALRSTQMFVELGDHSRCGDDPHKVF
;
A
#
# COMPACT_ATOMS: atom_id res chain seq x y z
N ILE A 1 -23.97 -4.53 -19.36
CA ILE A 1 -22.79 -5.31 -18.94
C ILE A 1 -22.04 -4.46 -17.93
N LEU A 2 -22.33 -4.63 -16.64
CA LEU A 2 -21.57 -3.98 -15.58
C LEU A 2 -20.17 -4.60 -15.61
N ARG A 3 -19.15 -3.81 -15.97
CA ARG A 3 -17.77 -4.26 -15.85
C ARG A 3 -17.50 -4.41 -14.35
N ASP A 4 -17.40 -5.66 -13.91
CA ASP A 4 -16.89 -6.02 -12.59
C ASP A 4 -15.54 -5.30 -12.44
N VAL A 5 -15.46 -4.30 -11.57
CA VAL A 5 -14.19 -3.65 -11.27
C VAL A 5 -13.37 -4.72 -10.55
N PRO A 6 -12.27 -5.23 -11.15
CA PRO A 6 -11.55 -6.33 -10.54
C PRO A 6 -11.10 -5.88 -9.16
N LYS A 7 -11.41 -6.67 -8.12
CA LYS A 7 -10.79 -6.49 -6.80
C LYS A 7 -9.28 -6.44 -7.01
N LEU A 8 -8.68 -5.27 -6.85
CA LEU A 8 -7.24 -5.09 -6.96
C LEU A 8 -6.60 -5.98 -5.89
N ARG A 9 -5.98 -7.08 -6.34
CA ARG A 9 -5.20 -7.94 -5.47
C ARG A 9 -3.96 -7.16 -5.05
N PHE A 10 -3.64 -7.20 -3.75
CA PHE A 10 -2.55 -6.40 -3.16
C PHE A 10 -1.22 -6.60 -3.89
N GLY A 11 -0.89 -7.84 -4.28
CA GLY A 11 0.36 -8.15 -4.98
C GLY A 11 0.53 -7.40 -6.31
N PRO A 12 -0.36 -7.62 -7.32
CA PRO A 12 -0.32 -6.86 -8.57
C PRO A 12 -0.36 -5.35 -8.37
N TRP A 13 -1.20 -4.85 -7.45
CA TRP A 13 -1.22 -3.43 -7.12
C TRP A 13 0.13 -2.91 -6.62
N LEU A 14 0.83 -3.68 -5.77
CA LEU A 14 2.13 -3.27 -5.24
C LEU A 14 3.18 -3.21 -6.34
N VAL A 15 3.17 -4.14 -7.29
CA VAL A 15 4.07 -4.14 -8.46
C VAL A 15 3.85 -2.89 -9.33
N ASP A 16 2.59 -2.54 -9.58
CA ASP A 16 2.24 -1.31 -10.31
C ASP A 16 2.67 -0.06 -9.53
N ALA A 17 2.46 -0.04 -8.22
CA ALA A 17 2.88 1.05 -7.35
C ALA A 17 4.40 1.25 -7.38
N VAL A 18 5.19 0.17 -7.30
CA VAL A 18 6.67 0.22 -7.43
C VAL A 18 7.07 0.76 -8.81
N SER A 19 6.40 0.31 -9.87
CA SER A 19 6.69 0.72 -11.25
C SER A 19 6.30 2.16 -11.55
N SER A 20 5.35 2.73 -10.82
CA SER A 20 4.91 4.11 -11.00
C SER A 20 5.98 5.15 -10.63
N GLY A 21 6.86 4.82 -9.69
CA GLY A 21 7.85 5.76 -9.14
C GLY A 21 7.28 6.95 -8.36
N ILE A 22 5.96 6.96 -8.08
CA ILE A 22 5.28 8.09 -7.43
C ILE A 22 5.54 8.11 -5.91
N TYR A 23 5.75 6.95 -5.31
CA TYR A 23 5.92 6.82 -3.86
C TYR A 23 7.42 6.87 -3.48
N GLN A 24 7.82 7.90 -2.74
CA GLN A 24 9.21 8.08 -2.34
C GLN A 24 9.77 6.84 -1.61
N GLY A 25 10.89 6.32 -2.11
CA GLY A 25 11.59 5.17 -1.55
C GLY A 25 10.96 3.81 -1.83
N LEU A 26 9.78 3.76 -2.47
CA LEU A 26 9.22 2.54 -3.06
C LEU A 26 9.67 2.46 -4.52
N CYS A 27 10.64 1.60 -4.81
CA CYS A 27 11.23 1.51 -6.14
C CYS A 27 11.87 0.15 -6.39
N TRP A 28 12.08 -0.16 -7.66
CA TRP A 28 12.92 -1.28 -8.09
C TRP A 28 14.38 -1.02 -7.68
N THR A 29 15.01 -2.00 -7.05
CA THR A 29 16.47 -2.01 -6.85
C THR A 29 17.18 -2.83 -7.91
N ASP A 30 16.50 -3.86 -8.45
CA ASP A 30 16.91 -4.62 -9.63
C ASP A 30 15.65 -5.04 -10.38
N ARG A 31 15.33 -4.34 -11.48
CA ARG A 31 14.10 -4.58 -12.23
C ARG A 31 14.13 -5.91 -13.00
N ASP A 32 15.30 -6.34 -13.46
CA ASP A 32 15.44 -7.57 -14.24
C ASP A 32 15.23 -8.81 -13.35
N ARG A 33 15.64 -8.71 -12.09
CA ARG A 33 15.39 -9.75 -11.07
C ARG A 33 14.07 -9.60 -10.33
N GLY A 34 13.32 -8.54 -10.60
CA GLY A 34 12.07 -8.23 -9.90
C GLY A 34 12.26 -7.88 -8.42
N ILE A 35 13.41 -7.34 -8.04
CA ILE A 35 13.74 -6.95 -6.67
C ILE A 35 13.37 -5.49 -6.46
N PHE A 36 12.63 -5.23 -5.39
CA PHE A 36 12.21 -3.89 -5.03
C PHE A 36 12.36 -3.63 -3.53
N ARG A 37 12.31 -2.36 -3.16
CA ARG A 37 12.34 -1.93 -1.76
C ARG A 37 11.07 -1.24 -1.36
N VAL A 38 10.69 -1.40 -0.09
CA VAL A 38 9.56 -0.71 0.55
C VAL A 38 10.09 0.16 1.69
N PRO A 39 9.75 1.46 1.75
CA PRO A 39 10.07 2.33 2.88
C PRO A 39 9.53 1.75 4.18
N TRP A 40 10.35 1.75 5.24
CA TRP A 40 10.03 1.11 6.51
C TRP A 40 10.33 1.98 7.73
N LYS A 41 10.24 3.30 7.56
CA LYS A 41 10.47 4.29 8.63
C LYS A 41 9.56 4.04 9.84
N HIS A 42 10.13 4.03 11.05
CA HIS A 42 9.36 3.79 12.28
C HIS A 42 8.49 5.02 12.62
N ASN A 43 7.21 4.82 12.93
CA ASN A 43 6.27 5.93 13.14
C ASN A 43 6.59 6.81 14.36
N SER A 44 7.40 6.32 15.30
CA SER A 44 7.85 7.12 16.47
C SER A 44 8.97 8.11 16.13
N ARG A 45 9.50 8.10 14.90
CA ARG A 45 10.52 9.05 14.47
C ARG A 45 9.90 10.44 14.27
N LYS A 46 10.65 11.48 14.64
CA LYS A 46 10.19 12.89 14.55
C LYS A 46 10.13 13.40 13.09
N ASP A 47 10.88 12.76 12.18
CA ASP A 47 11.01 13.12 10.77
C ASP A 47 10.07 12.33 9.83
N VAL A 48 8.99 11.72 10.37
CA VAL A 48 7.98 11.04 9.54
C VAL A 48 7.06 12.09 8.89
N THR A 49 7.03 12.09 7.57
CA THR A 49 6.23 13.00 6.75
C THR A 49 4.91 12.35 6.30
N SER A 50 4.04 13.11 5.64
CA SER A 50 2.84 12.57 4.99
C SER A 50 3.19 11.58 3.89
N SER A 51 4.25 11.83 3.12
CA SER A 51 4.66 10.97 2.00
C SER A 51 5.18 9.60 2.46
N ASP A 52 5.80 9.52 3.64
CA ASP A 52 6.12 8.23 4.28
C ASP A 52 4.86 7.37 4.56
N ARG A 53 3.66 7.98 4.55
CA ARG A 53 2.39 7.34 4.93
C ARG A 53 1.48 7.05 3.74
N GLU A 54 1.70 7.72 2.60
CA GLU A 54 0.81 7.66 1.44
C GLU A 54 0.64 6.25 0.88
N ILE A 55 1.73 5.49 0.76
CA ILE A 55 1.69 4.11 0.28
C ILE A 55 0.85 3.19 1.20
N PHE A 56 0.96 3.38 2.52
CA PHE A 56 0.22 2.57 3.48
C PHE A 56 -1.28 2.89 3.44
N LYS A 57 -1.65 4.14 3.17
CA LYS A 57 -3.04 4.56 3.01
C LYS A 57 -3.67 3.91 1.77
N VAL A 58 -3.02 4.04 0.61
CA VAL A 58 -3.57 3.51 -0.66
C VAL A 58 -3.59 1.97 -0.65
N GLY A 59 -2.48 1.34 -0.24
CA GLY A 59 -2.39 -0.12 -0.16
C GLY A 59 -3.27 -0.72 0.93
N GLY A 60 -3.41 -0.03 2.07
CA GLY A 60 -4.26 -0.44 3.19
C GLY A 60 -5.76 -0.24 2.95
N MET A 61 -6.16 0.72 2.11
CA MET A 61 -7.55 0.91 1.70
C MET A 61 -7.96 -0.08 0.59
N GLY A 62 -7.05 -0.42 -0.33
CA GLY A 62 -7.32 -1.37 -1.43
C GLY A 62 -7.68 -2.78 -0.96
N VAL A 63 -7.15 -3.23 0.18
CA VAL A 63 -7.50 -4.54 0.78
C VAL A 63 -8.84 -4.58 1.52
N HIS A 64 -9.46 -3.42 1.78
CA HIS A 64 -10.69 -3.31 2.58
C HIS A 64 -11.97 -3.04 1.78
N GLN A 65 -11.95 -3.02 0.44
CA GLN A 65 -13.20 -3.01 -0.33
C GLN A 65 -13.88 -4.40 -0.27
N LYS A 66 -14.45 -4.75 0.87
CA LYS A 66 -15.63 -5.62 0.91
C LYS A 66 -16.81 -4.72 0.54
N GLN A 67 -17.42 -4.96 -0.62
CA GLN A 67 -18.71 -4.34 -0.92
C GLN A 67 -19.70 -4.68 0.21
N PRO A 68 -20.41 -3.69 0.79
CA PRO A 68 -21.68 -4.02 1.41
C PRO A 68 -22.58 -4.58 0.31
N PRO A 69 -23.37 -5.64 0.56
CA PRO A 69 -24.28 -6.16 -0.45
C PRO A 69 -25.31 -5.06 -0.79
N GLY A 70 -25.26 -4.55 -2.02
CA GLY A 70 -26.41 -3.84 -2.62
C GLY A 70 -26.32 -2.35 -2.92
N THR A 71 -25.16 -1.72 -3.16
CA THR A 71 -25.16 -0.28 -3.58
C THR A 71 -24.45 -0.06 -4.92
N GLN A 72 -25.26 0.06 -5.97
CA GLN A 72 -24.87 0.60 -7.28
C GLN A 72 -24.90 2.14 -7.21
N GLY A 73 -23.89 2.81 -7.75
CA GLY A 73 -23.84 4.28 -7.79
C GLY A 73 -23.00 4.77 -8.96
N HIS A 74 -23.62 5.59 -9.81
CA HIS A 74 -23.21 5.99 -11.15
C HIS A 74 -22.28 7.23 -11.17
N GLY A 75 -21.41 7.33 -12.19
CA GLY A 75 -20.90 8.62 -12.70
C GLY A 75 -19.36 8.81 -12.73
N PRO A 76 -18.79 9.43 -13.79
CA PRO A 76 -17.33 9.53 -14.02
C PRO A 76 -16.63 10.63 -13.20
N HIS A 77 -17.29 11.20 -12.20
CA HIS A 77 -16.70 12.14 -11.24
C HIS A 77 -17.31 11.94 -9.85
N ALA A 78 -17.55 10.68 -9.48
CA ALA A 78 -18.05 10.33 -8.16
C ALA A 78 -16.95 10.61 -7.12
N HIS A 79 -17.15 11.66 -6.33
CA HIS A 79 -16.62 11.73 -4.97
C HIS A 79 -16.69 10.32 -4.38
N LEU A 80 -15.52 9.69 -4.18
CA LEU A 80 -15.45 8.43 -3.45
C LEU A 80 -16.21 8.65 -2.14
N PRO A 81 -17.29 7.91 -1.86
CA PRO A 81 -17.90 7.99 -0.55
C PRO A 81 -16.82 7.53 0.43
N SER A 82 -16.32 8.47 1.23
CA SER A 82 -15.49 8.16 2.39
C SER A 82 -16.22 7.07 3.18
N PRO A 83 -15.65 5.87 3.34
CA PRO A 83 -16.35 4.81 4.05
C PRO A 83 -16.68 5.30 5.47
N PRO A 84 -17.89 4.98 6.00
CA PRO A 84 -18.30 5.41 7.32
C PRO A 84 -17.40 4.73 8.36
N GLY A 85 -16.49 5.50 8.96
CA GLY A 85 -15.51 4.99 9.91
C GLY A 85 -14.17 5.75 9.92
N LEU A 86 -14.19 7.08 9.78
CA LEU A 86 -13.05 7.93 10.13
C LEU A 86 -12.79 7.86 11.65
N GLY A 87 -12.09 6.83 12.08
CA GLY A 87 -11.69 6.66 13.48
C GLY A 87 -10.55 5.66 13.70
N LYS A 88 -10.20 4.85 12.69
CA LYS A 88 -9.03 3.96 12.76
C LYS A 88 -7.81 4.68 12.17
N GLY A 89 -7.08 5.34 13.07
CA GLY A 89 -5.93 6.20 12.76
C GLY A 89 -4.82 5.54 11.94
N GLU A 90 -3.85 6.37 11.54
CA GLU A 90 -2.73 6.06 10.62
C GLU A 90 -1.98 4.75 10.91
N TRP A 91 -1.99 4.29 12.16
CA TRP A 91 -1.47 2.99 12.60
C TRP A 91 -2.14 1.78 11.93
N THR A 92 -3.42 1.92 11.61
CA THR A 92 -4.24 0.86 11.01
C THR A 92 -3.83 0.60 9.57
N TRP A 93 -3.52 1.65 8.81
CA TRP A 93 -3.11 1.53 7.42
C TRP A 93 -1.79 0.78 7.26
N LYS A 94 -0.80 1.09 8.11
CA LYS A 94 0.48 0.38 8.11
C LYS A 94 0.33 -1.07 8.56
N THR A 95 -0.53 -1.33 9.55
CA THR A 95 -0.86 -2.69 9.98
C THR A 95 -1.50 -3.50 8.85
N ASN A 96 -2.49 -2.93 8.17
CA ASN A 96 -3.18 -3.56 7.04
C ASN A 96 -2.22 -3.86 5.88
N PHE A 97 -1.35 -2.90 5.54
CA PHE A 97 -0.33 -3.09 4.52
C PHE A 97 0.61 -4.25 4.87
N ARG A 98 1.10 -4.31 6.11
CA ARG A 98 1.97 -5.41 6.57
C ARG A 98 1.27 -6.76 6.49
N CYS A 99 0.02 -6.83 6.93
CA CYS A 99 -0.79 -8.04 6.85
C CYS A 99 -1.01 -8.48 5.40
N ALA A 100 -1.31 -7.55 4.50
CA ALA A 100 -1.51 -7.82 3.08
C ALA A 100 -0.23 -8.31 2.40
N LEU A 101 0.91 -7.65 2.67
CA LEU A 101 2.24 -8.03 2.19
C LEU A 101 2.62 -9.44 2.64
N ARG A 102 2.34 -9.79 3.90
CA ARG A 102 2.57 -11.15 4.39
C ARG A 102 1.58 -12.15 3.79
N SER A 103 0.30 -11.81 3.73
CA SER A 103 -0.76 -12.74 3.31
C SER A 103 -0.72 -13.06 1.82
N THR A 104 -0.19 -12.17 0.98
CA THR A 104 -0.16 -12.41 -0.45
C THR A 104 0.81 -13.54 -0.84
N GLN A 105 1.81 -13.84 -0.01
CA GLN A 105 2.84 -14.88 -0.27
C GLN A 105 3.55 -14.74 -1.63
N MET A 106 3.45 -13.58 -2.28
CA MET A 106 4.03 -13.29 -3.60
C MET A 106 5.46 -12.75 -3.51
N PHE A 107 5.87 -12.27 -2.34
CA PHE A 107 7.11 -11.56 -2.13
C PHE A 107 7.90 -12.20 -0.99
N VAL A 108 9.21 -12.31 -1.17
CA VAL A 108 10.13 -12.90 -0.19
C VAL A 108 11.05 -11.80 0.31
N GLU A 109 11.11 -11.57 1.62
CA GLU A 109 12.02 -10.56 2.16
C GLU A 109 13.47 -11.01 1.95
N LEU A 110 14.25 -10.23 1.19
CA LEU A 110 15.65 -10.49 0.89
C LEU A 110 16.60 -9.72 1.84
N GLY A 111 16.11 -8.65 2.48
CA GLY A 111 16.92 -7.86 3.42
C GLY A 111 16.10 -6.90 4.29
N ASP A 112 16.52 -6.75 5.56
CA ASP A 112 15.92 -5.82 6.52
C ASP A 112 16.90 -4.69 6.88
N HIS A 113 16.65 -3.52 6.31
CA HIS A 113 17.38 -2.27 6.61
C HIS A 113 16.50 -1.30 7.42
N SER A 114 15.42 -1.77 8.04
CA SER A 114 14.44 -0.90 8.72
C SER A 114 14.99 -0.13 9.92
N ARG A 115 16.15 -0.55 10.44
CA ARG A 115 16.87 0.09 11.56
C ARG A 115 18.03 0.98 11.11
N CYS A 116 18.31 1.06 9.80
CA CYS A 116 19.50 1.71 9.29
C CYS A 116 19.25 3.21 9.01
N GLY A 117 19.91 4.07 9.79
CA GLY A 117 20.15 5.49 9.48
C GLY A 117 18.94 6.30 8.98
N ASP A 118 19.20 7.13 7.99
CA ASP A 118 18.23 8.08 7.41
C ASP A 118 17.28 7.47 6.38
N ASP A 119 17.59 6.27 5.87
CA ASP A 119 16.84 5.60 4.81
C ASP A 119 16.36 4.18 5.19
N PRO A 120 15.48 4.05 6.20
CA PRO A 120 14.99 2.76 6.65
C PRO A 120 14.06 2.11 5.62
N HIS A 121 14.40 0.90 5.17
CA HIS A 121 13.62 0.15 4.17
C HIS A 121 13.76 -1.37 4.33
N LYS A 122 12.93 -2.13 3.62
CA LYS A 122 13.05 -3.58 3.45
C LYS A 122 13.11 -3.92 1.97
N VAL A 123 13.87 -4.95 1.61
CA VAL A 123 14.05 -5.43 0.24
C VAL A 123 13.27 -6.73 0.06
N PHE A 124 12.54 -6.85 -1.05
CA PHE A 124 11.68 -7.96 -1.41
C PHE A 124 11.92 -8.41 -2.85
#